data_AF-A0ABD5MWU7-F1
#
_entry.id   AF-A0ABD5MWU7-F1
#
_cell.length_a   1.000
_cell.length_b   1.000
_cell.length_c   1.000
_cell.angle_alpha   90.00
_cell.angle_beta   90.00
_cell.angle_gamma   90.00
#
_symmetry.space_group_name_H-M   'P 1'
#
loop_
_entity.id
_entity.type
_entity.pdbx_description
1 polymer ?
#
loop_
_entity_poly.entity_id
_entity_poly.type
_entity_poly.pdbx_seq_one_letter_code
_entity_poly.pdbx_strand_id
1 'polypeptide(L)'
;MQIEYDRGDEWEPVVRFDHDPESDFGHDVLEEGVHMDVYRDGEKIDGGEVFPPMPPSEALSFAEEHLSEHGERYVKRYEEWHGIRNQ
;
A
#
# COMPACT_ATOMS: atom_id res chain seq x y z
N MET A 1 -5.20 -4.93 2.05
CA MET A 1 -6.04 -3.72 1.87
C MET A 1 -5.31 -2.73 0.99
N GLN A 2 -6.01 -1.83 0.32
CA GLN A 2 -5.40 -0.93 -0.66
C GLN A 2 -6.12 0.41 -0.79
N ILE A 3 -5.41 1.38 -1.35
CA ILE A 3 -5.97 2.62 -1.90
C ILE A 3 -5.78 2.58 -3.40
N GLU A 4 -6.83 2.96 -4.13
CA GLU A 4 -6.85 3.10 -5.58
C GLU A 4 -7.20 4.53 -5.97
N TYR A 5 -6.78 4.92 -7.16
CA TYR A 5 -7.06 6.22 -7.75
C TYR A 5 -7.87 6.04 -9.04
N ASP A 6 -9.02 6.72 -9.14
CA ASP A 6 -9.85 6.72 -10.34
C ASP A 6 -9.26 7.64 -11.41
N ARG A 7 -8.91 7.07 -12.57
CA ARG A 7 -8.34 7.80 -13.71
C ARG A 7 -9.38 8.08 -14.80
N GLY A 8 -10.66 7.80 -14.51
CA GLY A 8 -11.80 7.98 -15.40
C GLY A 8 -12.12 6.73 -16.22
N ASP A 9 -11.10 6.03 -16.72
CA ASP A 9 -11.25 4.79 -17.50
C ASP A 9 -10.92 3.54 -16.68
N GLU A 10 -10.07 3.66 -15.65
CA GLU A 10 -9.66 2.57 -14.77
C GLU A 10 -9.32 3.04 -13.36
N TRP A 11 -9.35 2.10 -12.41
CA TRP A 11 -8.84 2.28 -11.06
C TRP A 11 -7.40 1.77 -11.02
N GLU A 12 -6.46 2.66 -10.72
CA GLU A 12 -5.05 2.32 -10.58
C GLU A 12 -4.68 2.17 -9.09
N PRO A 13 -3.93 1.13 -8.68
CA PRO A 13 -3.48 1.01 -7.31
C PRO A 13 -2.50 2.15 -6.97
N VAL A 14 -2.61 2.68 -5.75
CA VAL A 14 -1.69 3.69 -5.19
C VAL A 14 -0.75 3.04 -4.18
N VAL A 15 -1.34 2.34 -3.22
CA VAL A 15 -0.64 1.53 -2.21
C VAL A 15 -1.46 0.29 -1.89
N ARG A 16 -0.78 -0.82 -1.58
CA ARG A 16 -1.42 -2.07 -1.17
C ARG A 16 -0.61 -2.68 -0.05
N PHE A 17 -1.26 -2.95 1.08
CA PHE A 17 -0.69 -3.87 2.06
C PHE A 17 -0.63 -5.26 1.44
N ASP A 18 0.59 -5.73 1.23
CA ASP A 18 0.82 -7.00 0.60
C ASP A 18 0.33 -8.11 1.53
N HIS A 19 -0.46 -8.97 0.94
CA HIS A 19 -0.82 -10.25 1.49
C HIS A 19 -0.68 -11.15 0.29
N ASP A 20 0.54 -11.64 0.07
CA ASP A 20 0.82 -12.67 -0.92
C ASP A 20 0.74 -14.03 -0.22
N PRO A 21 -0.46 -14.66 -0.16
CA PRO A 21 -0.60 -16.02 0.32
C PRO A 21 -0.17 -17.08 -0.71
N GLU A 22 0.13 -16.69 -1.96
CA GLU A 22 0.51 -17.59 -3.05
C GLU A 22 2.04 -17.75 -3.19
N SER A 23 2.82 -16.85 -2.58
CA SER A 23 4.21 -17.11 -2.21
C SER A 23 4.30 -18.39 -1.38
N ASP A 24 5.24 -19.29 -1.73
CA ASP A 24 5.59 -20.45 -0.90
C ASP A 24 5.97 -20.04 0.55
N PHE A 25 6.20 -18.75 0.78
CA PHE A 25 6.51 -18.06 2.04
C PHE A 25 5.60 -16.84 2.22
N GLY A 26 4.30 -17.04 2.47
CA GLY A 26 3.46 -15.91 2.95
C GLY A 26 4.20 -15.20 4.09
N HIS A 27 4.38 -13.88 3.97
CA HIS A 27 5.25 -13.11 4.87
C HIS A 27 4.86 -13.33 6.34
N ASP A 28 5.78 -13.84 7.15
CA ASP A 28 5.54 -13.98 8.58
C ASP A 28 5.63 -12.59 9.21
N VAL A 29 4.48 -11.96 9.42
CA VAL A 29 4.41 -10.62 10.03
C VAL A 29 5.01 -10.58 11.44
N LEU A 30 5.21 -11.72 12.12
CA LEU A 30 5.91 -11.81 13.41
C LEU A 30 7.43 -11.72 13.28
N GLU A 31 8.01 -12.03 12.12
CA GLU A 31 9.45 -12.03 11.90
C GLU A 31 9.88 -10.94 10.91
N GLU A 32 9.12 -10.78 9.83
CA GLU A 32 9.42 -9.93 8.69
C GLU A 32 8.70 -8.58 8.72
N GLY A 33 7.65 -8.45 9.53
CA GLY A 33 6.82 -7.25 9.56
C GLY A 33 5.70 -7.22 8.53
N VAL A 34 4.96 -6.13 8.52
CA VAL A 34 3.86 -5.91 7.57
C VAL A 34 4.41 -5.12 6.38
N HIS A 35 4.19 -5.62 5.16
CA HIS A 35 4.72 -5.01 3.95
C HIS A 35 3.63 -4.21 3.25
N MET A 36 3.98 -3.04 2.73
CA MET A 36 3.10 -2.21 1.93
C MET A 36 3.80 -1.81 0.64
N ASP A 37 3.22 -2.25 -0.45
CA ASP A 37 3.65 -1.94 -1.79
C ASP A 37 3.18 -0.56 -2.22
N VAL A 38 4.02 0.10 -3.00
CA VAL A 38 3.75 1.40 -3.60
C VAL A 38 3.73 1.24 -5.11
N TYR A 39 2.76 1.89 -5.75
CA TYR A 39 2.56 1.81 -7.18
C TYR A 39 2.75 3.16 -7.86
N ARG A 40 3.23 3.10 -9.11
CA ARG A 40 3.39 4.23 -10.01
C ARG A 40 3.30 3.73 -11.45
N ASP A 41 2.60 4.47 -12.30
CA ASP A 41 2.45 4.13 -13.72
C ASP A 41 1.90 2.68 -13.90
N GLY A 42 0.98 2.26 -13.02
CA GLY A 42 0.41 0.91 -12.99
C GLY A 42 1.31 -0.21 -12.44
N GLU A 43 2.57 0.08 -12.09
CA GLU A 43 3.55 -0.93 -11.66
C GLU A 43 4.00 -0.72 -10.20
N LYS A 44 4.31 -1.83 -9.51
CA LYS A 44 4.95 -1.79 -8.18
C LYS A 44 6.36 -1.24 -8.34
N ILE A 45 6.69 -0.19 -7.59
CA ILE A 45 8.05 0.38 -7.58
C ILE A 45 8.94 -0.32 -6.55
N ASP A 46 10.24 -0.25 -6.76
CA ASP A 46 11.21 -0.59 -5.72
C ASP A 46 11.08 0.40 -4.54
N GLY A 47 11.06 -0.13 -3.31
CA GLY A 47 11.01 0.70 -2.10
C GLY A 47 9.61 0.91 -1.52
N GLY A 48 8.81 -0.16 -1.43
CA GLY A 48 7.66 -0.22 -0.51
C GLY A 48 8.06 0.01 0.95
N GLU A 49 7.08 0.05 1.83
CA GLU A 49 7.30 0.21 3.27
C GLU A 49 7.23 -1.15 3.97
N VAL A 50 8.17 -1.39 4.89
CA VAL A 50 8.15 -2.55 5.80
C VAL A 50 8.01 -2.02 7.22
N PHE A 51 6.89 -2.35 7.85
CA PHE A 51 6.60 -1.97 9.22
C PHE A 51 7.18 -2.98 10.20
N PRO A 52 7.40 -2.61 11.47
CA PRO A 52 7.95 -3.53 12.46
C PRO A 52 7.14 -4.83 12.58
N PRO A 53 7.79 -5.94 12.98
CA PRO A 53 7.09 -7.18 13.28
C PRO A 53 5.98 -7.00 14.32
N MET A 54 4.84 -7.64 14.08
CA MET A 54 3.65 -7.54 14.93
C MET A 54 2.81 -8.82 14.86
N PRO A 55 1.94 -9.07 15.86
CA PRO A 55 1.03 -10.20 15.83
C PRO A 55 0.12 -10.20 14.59
N PRO A 56 -0.17 -11.37 13.98
CA PRO A 56 -1.11 -11.45 12.85
C PRO A 56 -2.51 -10.94 13.21
N SER A 57 -2.89 -11.05 14.49
CA SER A 57 -4.14 -10.50 15.01
C SER A 57 -4.19 -8.97 15.02
N GLU A 58 -3.05 -8.29 14.98
CA GLU A 58 -2.92 -6.83 14.99
C GLU A 58 -2.64 -6.27 13.58
N ALA A 59 -2.04 -7.06 12.69
CA ALA A 59 -1.62 -6.62 11.35
C ALA A 59 -2.77 -6.03 10.51
N LEU A 60 -3.98 -6.61 10.59
CA LEU A 60 -5.14 -6.08 9.86
C LEU A 60 -5.54 -4.69 10.39
N SER A 61 -5.71 -4.55 11.70
CA SER A 61 -6.09 -3.28 12.32
C SER A 61 -5.02 -2.21 12.09
N PHE A 62 -3.74 -2.58 12.21
CA PHE A 62 -2.63 -1.69 11.88
C PHE A 62 -2.73 -1.17 10.44
N ALA A 63 -2.95 -2.05 9.47
CA ALA A 63 -3.07 -1.66 8.08
C ALA A 63 -4.28 -0.73 7.85
N GLU A 64 -5.39 -0.93 8.58
CA GLU A 64 -6.61 -0.11 8.45
C GLU A 64 -6.34 1.31 8.97
N GLU A 65 -5.78 1.39 10.18
CA GLU A 65 -5.40 2.64 10.83
C GLU A 65 -4.38 3.41 9.98
N HIS A 66 -3.34 2.74 9.48
CA HIS A 66 -2.30 3.36 8.67
C HIS A 66 -2.85 3.97 7.37
N LEU A 67 -3.71 3.24 6.64
CA LEU A 67 -4.36 3.79 5.44
C LEU A 67 -5.30 4.95 5.79
N SER A 68 -5.99 4.90 6.93
CA SER A 68 -6.87 5.99 7.37
C SER A 68 -6.10 7.25 7.76
N GLU A 69 -4.94 7.12 8.41
CA GLU A 69 -4.14 8.26 8.89
C GLU A 69 -3.26 8.86 7.80
N HIS A 70 -2.80 8.05 6.85
CA HIS A 70 -1.80 8.46 5.87
C HIS A 70 -2.26 8.37 4.41
N GLY A 71 -3.47 7.87 4.15
CA GLY A 71 -4.00 7.65 2.79
C GLY A 71 -3.92 8.89 1.89
N GLU A 72 -4.31 10.06 2.42
CA GLU A 72 -4.25 11.32 1.67
C GLU A 72 -2.82 11.66 1.20
N ARG A 73 -1.80 11.33 2.02
CA ARG A 73 -0.40 11.56 1.65
C ARG A 73 0.01 10.69 0.47
N TYR A 74 -0.42 9.43 0.44
CA TYR A 74 -0.11 8.52 -0.65
C TYR A 74 -0.78 8.95 -1.96
N VAL A 75 -2.04 9.38 -1.87
CA VAL A 75 -2.79 9.95 -3.01
C VAL A 75 -2.11 11.21 -3.55
N LYS A 76 -1.75 12.17 -2.69
CA LYS A 76 -1.05 13.40 -3.12
C LYS A 76 0.27 13.10 -3.82
N ARG A 77 1.08 12.20 -3.28
CA ARG A 77 2.33 11.77 -3.93
C ARG A 77 2.06 11.14 -5.29
N TYR A 78 1.03 10.29 -5.39
CA TYR A 78 0.62 9.68 -6.66
C TYR A 78 0.22 10.76 -7.68
N GLU A 79 -0.60 11.72 -7.28
CA GLU A 79 -0.99 12.85 -8.13
C GLU A 79 0.23 13.65 -8.61
N GLU A 80 1.17 13.97 -7.72
CA GLU A 80 2.41 14.67 -8.03
C GLU A 80 3.27 13.89 -9.05
N TRP A 81 3.43 12.59 -8.87
CA TRP A 81 4.18 11.73 -9.81
C TRP A 81 3.57 11.71 -11.21
N HIS A 82 2.25 11.76 -11.31
CA HIS A 82 1.53 11.71 -12.58
C HIS A 82 1.14 13.11 -13.11
N GLY A 83 1.59 14.19 -12.47
CA GLY A 83 1.29 15.56 -12.86
C GLY A 83 -0.20 15.92 -12.80
N ILE A 84 -0.99 15.18 -12.02
CA ILE A 84 -2.41 15.44 -11.82
C ILE A 84 -2.53 16.69 -10.96
N ARG A 85 -3.19 17.71 -11.47
CA ARG A 85 -3.47 18.93 -10.74
C ARG A 85 -4.90 18.86 -10.22
N ASN A 86 -5.07 18.32 -9.02
CA ASN A 86 -6.33 18.50 -8.30
C ASN A 86 -6.38 19.94 -7.75
N GLN A 87 -7.40 20.68 -8.19
CA GLN A 87 -7.73 22.03 -7.70
C GLN A 87 -8.42 21.95 -6.34
#